data_AF-A0A1G8UVI5-F1
#
_entry.id   AF-A0A1G8UVI5-F1
#
_cell.length_a   1.000
_cell.length_b   1.000
_cell.length_c   1.000
_cell.angle_alpha   90.00
_cell.angle_beta   90.00
_cell.angle_gamma   90.00
#
_symmetry.space_group_name_H-M   'P 1'
#
loop_
_entity.id
_entity.type
_entity.pdbx_description
1 polymer ?
#
loop_
_entity_poly.entity_id
_entity_poly.type
_entity_poly.pdbx_seq_one_letter_code
_entity_poly.pdbx_strand_id
1 'polypeptide(L)' 'MKGHQATRADDLRLLEMLHLRDVEQWTAGQIAERFGMTRSAVLGQMFRIDKVKAQDCLCRRKANRDGGMKPRWWRGKA' A
#
# COMPACT_ATOMS: atom_id res chain seq x y z
N MET A 1 20.03 -7.32 15.41
CA MET A 1 19.51 -7.62 14.06
C MET A 1 19.53 -6.33 13.24
N LYS A 2 20.29 -6.24 12.16
CA LYS A 2 20.18 -5.10 11.23
C LYS A 2 18.81 -5.22 10.54
N GLY A 3 17.92 -4.26 10.75
CA GLY A 3 16.61 -4.26 10.10
C GLY A 3 16.78 -4.22 8.58
N HIS A 4 16.02 -5.05 7.87
CA HIS A 4 15.90 -4.93 6.42
C HIS A 4 15.35 -3.54 6.09
N GLN A 5 16.15 -2.70 5.43
CA GLN A 5 15.64 -1.43 4.91
C GLN A 5 14.73 -1.74 3.73
N ALA A 6 13.48 -1.27 3.79
CA ALA A 6 12.55 -1.38 2.68
C ALA A 6 13.15 -0.69 1.45
N THR A 7 13.11 -1.38 0.32
CA THR A 7 13.54 -0.81 -0.96
C THR A 7 12.36 -0.11 -1.64
N ARG A 8 12.65 0.77 -2.62
CA ARG A 8 11.60 1.35 -3.48
C ARG A 8 10.73 0.28 -4.14
N ALA A 9 11.32 -0.85 -4.54
CA ALA A 9 10.56 -1.95 -5.14
C ALA A 9 9.58 -2.58 -4.14
N ASP A 10 9.97 -2.66 -2.86
CA ASP A 10 9.09 -3.13 -1.79
C ASP A 10 7.90 -2.20 -1.58
N ASP A 11 8.15 -0.88 -1.58
CA ASP A 11 7.09 0.13 -1.47
C ASP A 11 6.11 0.06 -2.64
N LEU A 12 6.63 -0.01 -3.88
CA LEU A 12 5.80 -0.09 -5.09
C LEU A 12 4.94 -1.35 -5.12
N ARG A 13 5.51 -2.49 -4.70
CA ARG A 13 4.78 -3.74 -4.56
C ARG A 13 3.66 -3.63 -3.53
N LEU A 14 3.94 -3.01 -2.39
CA LEU A 14 2.93 -2.84 -1.34
C LEU A 14 1.81 -1.89 -1.77
N LEU A 15 2.14 -0.77 -2.42
CA LEU A 15 1.15 0.17 -2.97
C LEU A 15 0.25 -0.51 -4.00
N GLU A 16 0.80 -1.39 -4.83
CA GLU A 16 -0.01 -2.20 -5.76
C GLU A 16 -0.94 -3.18 -5.02
N MET A 17 -0.50 -3.82 -3.93
CA MET A 17 -1.38 -4.69 -3.14
C MET A 17 -2.54 -3.92 -2.50
N LEU A 18 -2.27 -2.73 -1.95
CA LEU A 18 -3.29 -1.86 -1.37
C LEU A 18 -4.32 -1.41 -2.41
N HIS A 19 -3.86 -1.09 -3.62
CA HIS A 19 -4.73 -0.74 -4.72
C HIS A 19 -5.71 -1.86 -5.08
N LEU A 20 -5.19 -3.09 -5.22
CA LEU A 20 -6.00 -4.24 -5.59
C LEU A 20 -7.06 -4.52 -4.50
N ARG A 21 -6.71 -4.34 -3.22
CA ARG A 21 -7.65 -4.46 -2.10
C ARG A 21 -8.72 -3.36 -2.13
N ASP A 22 -8.30 -2.09 -2.12
CA ASP A 22 -9.19 -0.97 -1.79
C ASP A 22 -9.94 -0.42 -2.99
N VAL A 23 -9.38 -0.53 -4.19
CA VAL A 23 -9.98 -0.02 -5.43
C VAL A 23 -10.59 -1.14 -6.25
N GLU A 24 -9.83 -2.21 -6.49
CA GLU A 24 -10.29 -3.32 -7.34
C GLU A 24 -11.09 -4.39 -6.56
N GLN A 25 -11.18 -4.26 -5.22
CA GLN A 25 -11.93 -5.17 -4.33
C GLN A 25 -11.47 -6.64 -4.40
N TRP A 26 -10.18 -6.87 -4.67
CA TRP A 26 -9.61 -8.21 -4.68
C TRP A 26 -9.51 -8.78 -3.27
N THR A 27 -9.75 -10.08 -3.17
CA THR A 27 -9.49 -10.85 -1.95
C THR A 27 -7.99 -11.02 -1.72
N ALA A 28 -7.60 -11.26 -0.46
CA ALA A 28 -6.21 -11.59 -0.13
C ALA A 28 -5.69 -12.84 -0.87
N GLY A 29 -6.58 -13.76 -1.28
CA GLY A 29 -6.21 -14.93 -2.08
C GLY A 29 -5.79 -14.55 -3.51
N GLN A 30 -6.59 -13.73 -4.19
CA GLN A 30 -6.28 -13.24 -5.54
C GLN A 30 -5.00 -12.40 -5.56
N ILE A 31 -4.78 -11.57 -4.54
CA ILE A 31 -3.54 -10.79 -4.38
C ILE A 31 -2.35 -11.75 -4.18
N ALA A 32 -2.50 -12.76 -3.31
CA ALA A 32 -1.44 -13.73 -3.05
C ALA A 32 -1.02 -14.48 -4.32
N GLU A 33 -1.99 -14.94 -5.12
CA GLU A 33 -1.75 -15.59 -6.41
C GLU A 33 -0.98 -14.69 -7.37
N ARG A 34 -1.40 -13.43 -7.53
CA ARG A 34 -0.72 -12.46 -8.41
C ARG A 34 0.76 -12.23 -8.06
N PHE A 35 1.10 -12.26 -6.78
CA PHE A 35 2.45 -11.95 -6.31
C PHE A 35 3.29 -13.19 -5.96
N GLY A 36 2.78 -14.41 -6.18
CA GLY A 36 3.48 -15.63 -5.79
C GLY A 36 3.72 -15.74 -4.28
N MET A 37 2.77 -15.27 -3.48
CA MET A 37 2.85 -15.22 -2.01
C MET A 37 1.81 -16.14 -1.37
N THR A 38 1.92 -16.34 -0.05
CA THR A 38 0.84 -16.96 0.73
C THR A 38 -0.21 -15.92 1.11
N ARG A 39 -1.47 -16.37 1.22
CA ARG A 39 -2.58 -15.53 1.72
C ARG A 39 -2.26 -14.90 3.09
N SER A 40 -1.63 -15.67 3.99
CA SER A 40 -1.23 -15.18 5.33
C SER A 40 -0.16 -14.08 5.26
N ALA A 41 0.76 -14.13 4.30
CA ALA A 41 1.74 -13.07 4.11
C ALA A 41 1.11 -11.75 3.64
N VAL A 42 0.08 -11.81 2.80
CA VAL A 42 -0.71 -10.63 2.41
C VAL A 42 -1.45 -10.07 3.62
N LEU A 43 -2.18 -10.91 4.36
CA LEU A 43 -2.91 -10.48 5.56
C LEU A 43 -1.99 -9.87 6.62
N GLY A 44 -0.80 -10.43 6.83
CA GLY A 44 0.18 -9.87 7.75
C GLY A 44 0.69 -8.48 7.34
N GLN A 45 0.81 -8.21 6.03
CA GLN A 45 1.13 -6.86 5.54
C GLN A 45 -0.03 -5.90 5.80
N MET A 46 -1.26 -6.28 5.47
CA MET A 46 -2.45 -5.44 5.68
C MET A 46 -2.65 -5.12 7.16
N PHE A 47 -2.55 -6.13 8.03
CA PHE A 47 -2.68 -5.96 9.47
C PHE A 47 -1.68 -4.93 10.03
N ARG A 48 -0.42 -4.96 9.58
CA ARG A 48 0.59 -3.99 10.05
C ARG A 48 0.23 -2.56 9.65
N ILE A 49 -0.28 -2.37 8.44
CA ILE A 49 -0.68 -1.06 7.91
C ILE A 49 -1.90 -0.53 8.66
N ASP A 50 -2.92 -1.37 8.83
CA ASP A 50 -4.16 -1.01 9.52
C ASP A 50 -3.93 -0.69 11.01
N LYS A 51 -2.79 -1.13 11.58
CA LYS A 51 -2.36 -0.81 12.97
C LYS A 51 -1.49 0.44 13.08
N VAL A 52 -1.07 1.05 11.98
CA VAL A 52 -0.29 2.29 12.02
C VAL A 52 -1.20 3.42 12.52
N LYS A 53 -0.74 4.17 13.54
CA LYS A 53 -1.41 5.39 13.97
C LYS A 53 -1.35 6.43 12.87
N ALA A 54 -2.47 7.10 12.62
CA ALA A 54 -2.51 8.24 11.72
C ALA A 54 -1.42 9.24 12.13
N GLN A 55 -0.59 9.62 11.16
CA GLN A 55 0.44 10.63 11.34
C GLN A 55 -0.15 12.01 11.06
N ASP A 56 0.43 13.03 11.68
CA ASP A 56 0.04 14.41 11.41
C ASP A 56 0.23 14.72 9.93
N CYS A 57 -0.78 15.37 9.33
CA CYS A 57 -0.73 15.75 7.93
C CYS A 57 0.30 16.87 7.72
N LEU A 58 1.46 16.53 7.16
CA LEU A 58 2.55 17.48 6.87
C LEU A 58 2.30 18.32 5.60
N CYS A 59 1.14 18.20 4.97
CA CYS A 59 0.83 18.93 3.74
C CYS A 59 0.71 20.44 4.00
N ARG A 60 1.59 21.22 3.37
CA ARG A 60 1.56 22.69 3.40
C ARG A 60 0.45 23.28 2.51
N ARG A 61 0.19 22.67 1.34
CA ARG A 61 -0.86 23.11 0.40
C ARG A 61 -2.21 22.53 0.81
N LYS A 62 -3.21 23.39 1.02
CA LYS A 62 -4.59 22.97 1.39
C LYS A 62 -5.20 21.97 0.40
N ALA A 63 -4.93 22.14 -0.89
CA ALA A 63 -5.43 21.25 -1.95
C ALA A 63 -4.94 19.80 -1.80
N ASN A 64 -3.83 19.55 -1.09
CA ASN A 64 -3.32 18.18 -0.86
C ASN A 64 -3.94 17.52 0.39
N ARG A 65 -4.85 18.22 1.08
CA ARG A 65 -5.55 17.73 2.28
C ARG A 65 -6.95 17.22 1.96
N ASP A 66 -7.31 17.14 0.69
CA ASP A 66 -8.55 16.52 0.23
C ASP A 66 -8.58 15.00 0.49
N GLY A 67 -7.45 14.41 0.87
CA GLY A 67 -7.32 13.01 1.25
C GLY A 67 -7.47 12.03 0.08
N GLY A 68 -7.67 12.55 -1.13
CA GLY A 68 -7.99 11.78 -2.31
C GLY A 68 -6.81 11.68 -3.26
N MET A 69 -6.07 10.58 -3.21
CA MET A 69 -5.13 10.26 -4.28
C MET A 69 -5.81 9.41 -5.35
N LYS A 70 -5.62 9.75 -6.62
CA LYS A 70 -6.19 8.99 -7.74
C LYS A 70 -5.74 7.53 -7.69
N PRO A 71 -6.54 6.58 -8.23
CA PRO A 71 -6.08 5.22 -8.46
C PRO A 71 -4.69 5.20 -9.13
N ARG A 72 -3.77 4.39 -8.60
CA ARG A 72 -2.40 4.21 -9.12
C ARG A 72 -1.53 5.47 -9.14
N TRP A 73 -1.81 6.49 -8.31
CA TRP A 73 -1.06 7.76 -8.27
C TRP A 73 0.47 7.61 -8.15
N TRP A 74 0.97 6.55 -7.50
CA TRP A 74 2.40 6.28 -7.31
C TRP A 74 3.13 5.87 -8.59
N ARG A 75 2.41 5.48 -9.65
CA ARG A 75 3.01 5.07 -10.92
C ARG A 75 3.56 6.25 -11.75
N GLY A 76 3.28 7.49 -11.34
CA GLY A 76 3.59 8.67 -12.13
C GLY A 76 2.67 8.81 -13.34
N LYS A 77 2.82 9.88 -14.12
CA LYS A 77 2.13 9.99 -15.41
C LYS A 77 2.69 8.95 -16.36
N ALA A 78 1.82 8.15 -16.98
CA ALA A 78 2.10 7.55 -18.28
C ALA A 78 2.25 8.66 -19.33
#